data_AF-A0A9J6RRS5-F1
#
_entry.id   AF-A0A9J6RRS5-F1
#
_cell.length_a   1.000
_cell.length_b   1.000
_cell.length_c   1.000
_cell.angle_alpha   90.00
_cell.angle_beta   90.00
_cell.angle_gamma   90.00
#
_symmetry.space_group_name_H-M   'P 1'
#
loop_
_entity.id
_entity.type
_entity.pdbx_description
1 polymer ?
#
loop_
_entity_poly.entity_id
_entity_poly.type
_entity_poly.pdbx_seq_one_letter_code
_entity_poly.pdbx_strand_id
1 'polypeptide(L)'
;MSDICQGDCCFMCGASPNDKEFNEEHVIPKWILRMLDIYKLSITLPNDAKVRYDKYTVPCCKECNSFLGSEVEEEMRSVIDGGLNSVNSYIQTNGPWKIFLWLSLIFFKTHLKDSYLRKNLDKRLGDDPISSDYEWGLLHHIHCMIRALQNGISISNECLGSLIVLPAKTAEHLDKYDYRDVYAANTILLRINDIAFLAVLDDSCAALNFFSDHFKRLSAPLSPIQLREVLSHLTLLNSKLKYRPSYSTKINPTTGEAVIIAQLPESMELEDHAREELGEILYANVAEYVEKMPSSDKNFTKENVLSGCYHFLFDENQEFILNSMDLIEMEAIDNKTPTLIPNYKTQKITIVH
;
A
#
# COMPACT_ATOMS: atom_id res chain seq x y z
N MET A 1 -13.21 -8.51 -18.40
CA MET A 1 -12.22 -8.92 -17.39
C MET A 1 -11.18 -9.84 -18.02
N SER A 2 -11.56 -10.95 -18.67
CA SER A 2 -10.62 -11.86 -19.35
C SER A 2 -9.63 -11.12 -20.26
N ASP A 3 -10.10 -10.23 -21.13
CA ASP A 3 -9.23 -9.59 -22.14
C ASP A 3 -8.21 -8.62 -21.53
N ILE A 4 -8.45 -8.14 -20.31
CA ILE A 4 -7.54 -7.27 -19.57
C ILE A 4 -6.64 -8.11 -18.66
N CYS A 5 -7.21 -8.98 -17.83
CA CYS A 5 -6.48 -9.75 -16.83
C CYS A 5 -5.67 -10.91 -17.44
N GLN A 6 -6.13 -11.45 -18.57
CA GLN A 6 -5.55 -12.61 -19.27
C GLN A 6 -5.10 -12.25 -20.71
N GLY A 7 -5.23 -10.98 -21.11
CA GLY A 7 -4.88 -10.50 -22.45
C GLY A 7 -3.94 -9.30 -22.41
N ASP A 8 -3.89 -8.57 -23.53
CA ASP A 8 -3.05 -7.40 -23.75
C ASP A 8 -3.86 -6.12 -23.99
N CYS A 9 -5.16 -6.14 -23.71
CA CYS A 9 -6.01 -4.96 -23.79
C CYS A 9 -5.62 -3.90 -22.76
N CYS A 10 -5.87 -2.64 -23.10
CA CYS A 10 -5.59 -1.52 -22.20
C CYS A 10 -6.42 -1.66 -20.92
N PHE A 11 -5.76 -1.67 -19.76
CA PHE A 11 -6.46 -1.90 -18.50
C PHE A 11 -7.43 -0.77 -18.11
N MET A 12 -7.28 0.45 -18.64
CA MET A 12 -8.17 1.58 -18.36
C MET A 12 -9.42 1.56 -19.25
N CYS A 13 -9.27 1.42 -20.56
CA CYS A 13 -10.40 1.53 -21.51
C CYS A 13 -10.87 0.20 -22.11
N GLY A 14 -10.08 -0.88 -22.00
CA GLY A 14 -10.38 -2.19 -22.57
C GLY A 14 -10.12 -2.31 -24.08
N ALA A 15 -9.60 -1.27 -24.74
CA ALA A 15 -9.27 -1.32 -26.17
C ALA A 15 -8.19 -2.38 -26.45
N SER A 16 -8.29 -3.07 -27.59
CA SER A 16 -7.26 -4.01 -28.05
C SER A 16 -6.06 -3.25 -28.64
N PRO A 17 -4.83 -3.82 -28.61
CA PRO A 17 -3.69 -3.30 -29.36
C PRO A 17 -3.92 -3.19 -30.87
N ASN A 18 -4.92 -3.90 -31.42
CA ASN A 18 -5.32 -3.77 -32.82
C ASN A 18 -6.17 -2.51 -33.10
N ASP A 19 -6.80 -1.93 -32.07
CA ASP A 19 -7.73 -0.80 -32.21
C ASP A 19 -7.06 0.56 -31.91
N LYS A 20 -6.03 0.57 -31.07
CA LYS A 20 -5.34 1.80 -30.61
C LYS A 20 -3.83 1.61 -30.56
N GLU A 21 -3.10 2.72 -30.59
CA GLU A 21 -1.66 2.69 -30.36
C GLU A 21 -1.35 2.50 -28.87
N PHE A 22 -0.41 1.60 -28.56
CA PHE A 22 -0.02 1.23 -27.20
C PHE A 22 1.35 1.76 -26.80
N ASN A 23 1.53 1.92 -25.49
CA ASN A 23 2.81 2.12 -24.84
C ASN A 23 2.81 1.45 -23.46
N GLU A 24 3.96 1.51 -22.80
CA GLU A 24 4.16 0.92 -21.48
C GLU A 24 3.89 1.95 -20.39
N GLU A 25 2.96 1.64 -19.50
CA GLU A 25 2.70 2.40 -18.28
C GLU A 25 3.49 1.79 -17.12
N HIS A 26 4.20 2.60 -16.34
CA HIS A 26 4.95 2.06 -15.20
C HIS A 26 4.02 1.73 -14.04
N VAL A 27 4.28 0.59 -13.38
CA VAL A 27 3.54 0.22 -12.17
C VAL A 27 3.80 1.25 -11.07
N ILE A 28 5.07 1.48 -10.73
CA ILE A 28 5.49 2.57 -9.85
C ILE A 28 5.76 3.81 -10.71
N PRO A 29 5.10 4.96 -10.44
CA PRO A 29 5.22 6.16 -11.27
C PRO A 29 6.67 6.57 -11.57
N LYS A 30 6.96 6.86 -12.85
CA LYS A 30 8.32 7.23 -13.30
C LYS A 30 8.93 8.39 -12.50
N TRP A 31 8.11 9.34 -12.06
CA TRP A 31 8.58 10.50 -11.31
C TRP A 31 9.07 10.12 -9.91
N ILE A 32 8.45 9.15 -9.23
CA ILE A 32 8.96 8.59 -7.96
C ILE A 32 10.30 7.92 -8.20
N LEU A 33 10.37 7.07 -9.21
CA LEU A 33 11.58 6.31 -9.52
C LEU A 33 12.78 7.23 -9.84
N ARG A 34 12.53 8.37 -10.49
CA ARG A 34 13.55 9.39 -10.78
C ARG A 34 13.90 10.23 -9.56
N MET A 35 12.91 10.66 -8.80
CA MET A 35 13.09 11.48 -7.60
C MET A 35 13.99 10.79 -6.56
N LEU A 36 13.81 9.47 -6.40
CA LEU A 36 14.55 8.68 -5.41
C LEU A 36 15.78 7.96 -6.00
N ASP A 37 16.07 8.15 -7.29
CA ASP A 37 17.13 7.46 -8.04
C ASP A 37 17.08 5.91 -7.94
N ILE A 38 15.86 5.35 -7.86
CA ILE A 38 15.63 3.91 -7.71
C ILE A 38 15.31 3.21 -9.04
N TYR A 39 15.44 3.90 -10.17
CA TYR A 39 15.08 3.40 -11.51
C TYR A 39 15.77 2.06 -11.87
N LYS A 40 17.00 1.86 -11.39
CA LYS A 40 17.80 0.65 -11.64
C LYS A 40 17.71 -0.40 -10.53
N LEU A 41 17.03 -0.09 -9.41
CA LEU A 41 16.77 -1.05 -8.35
C LEU A 41 15.67 -2.02 -8.78
N SER A 42 15.47 -3.07 -8.00
CA SER A 42 14.50 -4.12 -8.31
C SER A 42 13.50 -4.33 -7.18
N ILE A 43 12.27 -4.63 -7.57
CA ILE A 43 11.27 -5.23 -6.69
C ILE A 43 11.48 -6.76 -6.67
N THR A 44 11.26 -7.38 -5.51
CA THR A 44 11.22 -8.84 -5.36
C THR A 44 9.76 -9.29 -5.51
N LEU A 45 9.53 -10.26 -6.39
CA LEU A 45 8.23 -10.82 -6.71
C LEU A 45 7.86 -11.97 -5.74
N PRO A 46 6.59 -12.42 -5.71
CA PRO A 46 6.15 -13.55 -4.87
C PRO A 46 6.92 -14.87 -5.08
N ASN A 47 7.57 -15.05 -6.23
CA ASN A 47 8.41 -16.22 -6.54
C ASN A 47 9.92 -15.96 -6.36
N ASP A 48 10.28 -14.97 -5.54
CA ASP A 48 11.65 -14.52 -5.24
C ASP A 48 12.44 -13.95 -6.44
N ALA A 49 11.84 -13.93 -7.62
CA ALA A 49 12.44 -13.31 -8.78
C ALA A 49 12.51 -11.79 -8.61
N LYS A 50 13.51 -11.17 -9.24
CA LYS A 50 13.71 -9.73 -9.19
C LYS A 50 13.39 -9.09 -10.52
N VAL A 51 12.56 -8.05 -10.52
CA VAL A 51 12.27 -7.22 -11.69
C VAL A 51 12.74 -5.80 -11.42
N ARG A 52 13.51 -5.24 -12.35
CA ARG A 52 13.95 -3.85 -12.24
C ARG A 52 12.77 -2.89 -12.44
N TYR A 53 12.74 -1.80 -11.66
CA TYR A 53 11.66 -0.81 -11.74
C TYR A 53 11.52 -0.17 -13.13
N ASP A 54 12.61 -0.01 -13.88
CA ASP A 54 12.56 0.49 -15.26
C ASP A 54 11.87 -0.44 -16.27
N LYS A 55 11.72 -1.72 -15.92
CA LYS A 55 11.02 -2.75 -16.71
C LYS A 55 9.71 -3.21 -16.06
N TYR A 56 9.35 -2.61 -14.93
CA TYR A 56 8.14 -2.93 -14.19
C TYR A 56 6.97 -2.10 -14.72
N THR A 57 6.47 -2.53 -15.88
CA THR A 57 5.44 -1.84 -16.67
C THR A 57 4.30 -2.76 -17.09
N VAL A 58 3.13 -2.19 -17.36
CA VAL A 58 1.93 -2.86 -17.88
C VAL A 58 1.48 -2.22 -19.20
N PRO A 59 0.82 -2.97 -20.11
CA PRO A 59 0.35 -2.45 -21.37
C PRO A 59 -0.79 -1.43 -21.17
N CYS A 60 -0.71 -0.30 -21.87
CA CYS A 60 -1.74 0.74 -21.84
C CYS A 60 -1.83 1.42 -23.22
N CYS A 61 -3.03 1.81 -23.66
CA CYS A 61 -3.12 2.62 -24.87
C CYS A 61 -2.57 4.03 -24.58
N LYS A 62 -1.98 4.67 -25.60
CA LYS A 62 -1.32 5.97 -25.45
C LYS A 62 -2.23 7.06 -24.88
N GLU A 63 -3.51 7.05 -25.25
CA GLU A 63 -4.51 8.00 -24.76
C GLU A 63 -4.72 7.87 -23.25
N CYS A 64 -4.97 6.65 -22.76
CA CYS A 64 -5.13 6.39 -21.33
C CYS A 64 -3.85 6.66 -20.55
N ASN A 65 -2.68 6.26 -21.08
CA ASN A 65 -1.39 6.55 -20.44
C ASN A 65 -1.15 8.06 -20.33
N SER A 66 -1.42 8.82 -21.41
CA SER A 66 -1.29 10.28 -21.39
C SER A 66 -2.24 10.94 -20.38
N PHE A 67 -3.49 10.46 -20.31
CA PHE A 67 -4.47 10.90 -19.30
C PHE A 67 -3.97 10.63 -17.87
N LEU A 68 -3.48 9.42 -17.58
CA LEU A 68 -2.92 9.11 -16.26
C LEU A 68 -1.74 10.05 -15.94
N GLY A 69 -0.88 10.32 -16.91
CA GLY A 69 0.22 11.27 -16.78
C GLY A 69 -0.23 12.67 -16.39
N SER A 70 -1.12 13.29 -17.17
CA SER A 70 -1.51 14.70 -16.96
C SER A 70 -2.52 14.88 -15.84
N GLU A 71 -3.52 14.00 -15.72
CA GLU A 71 -4.64 14.20 -14.80
C GLU A 71 -4.44 13.55 -13.45
N VAL A 72 -3.53 12.57 -13.32
CA VAL A 72 -3.32 11.85 -12.05
C VAL A 72 -1.90 12.08 -11.53
N GLU A 73 -0.89 11.70 -12.31
CA GLU A 73 0.49 11.66 -11.84
C GLU A 73 1.11 13.05 -11.64
N GLU A 74 0.81 14.03 -12.50
CA GLU A 74 1.31 15.41 -12.32
C GLU A 74 0.77 16.07 -11.04
N GLU A 75 -0.51 15.85 -10.71
CA GLU A 75 -1.09 16.37 -9.48
C GLU A 75 -0.51 15.69 -8.24
N MET A 76 -0.45 14.35 -8.23
CA MET A 76 0.15 13.60 -7.10
C MET A 76 1.61 13.98 -6.89
N ARG A 77 2.38 14.13 -7.97
CA ARG A 77 3.74 14.64 -7.90
C ARG A 77 3.79 16.04 -7.27
N SER A 78 2.97 16.97 -7.74
CA SER A 78 2.96 18.35 -7.21
C SER A 78 2.65 18.39 -5.72
N VAL A 79 1.73 17.54 -5.26
CA VAL A 79 1.35 17.46 -3.85
C VAL A 79 2.47 16.85 -3.02
N ILE A 80 3.05 15.73 -3.48
CA ILE A 80 4.08 14.96 -2.76
C ILE A 80 5.44 15.67 -2.75
N ASP A 81 5.83 16.38 -3.83
CA ASP A 81 7.05 17.20 -3.89
C ASP A 81 7.05 18.30 -2.80
N GLY A 82 5.87 18.70 -2.32
CA GLY A 82 5.70 19.65 -1.21
C GLY A 82 5.82 19.05 0.20
N GLY A 83 6.07 17.75 0.33
CA GLY A 83 6.23 17.05 1.61
C GLY A 83 4.91 16.79 2.35
N LEU A 84 5.00 16.24 3.58
CA LEU A 84 3.84 15.83 4.37
C LEU A 84 2.81 16.94 4.61
N ASN A 85 3.26 18.17 4.86
CA ASN A 85 2.35 19.30 5.07
C ASN A 85 1.50 19.60 3.84
N SER A 86 2.11 19.52 2.64
CA SER A 86 1.41 19.71 1.37
C SER A 86 0.34 18.65 1.16
N VAL A 87 0.67 17.37 1.43
CA VAL A 87 -0.31 16.25 1.39
C VAL A 87 -1.46 16.49 2.36
N ASN A 88 -1.17 16.88 3.60
CA ASN A 88 -2.21 17.14 4.60
C ASN A 88 -3.13 18.31 4.19
N SER A 89 -2.56 19.41 3.67
CA SER A 89 -3.33 20.55 3.17
C SER A 89 -4.17 20.19 1.94
N TYR A 90 -3.65 19.35 1.05
CA TYR A 90 -4.39 18.82 -0.09
C TYR A 90 -5.60 18.01 0.38
N ILE A 91 -5.42 17.05 1.30
CA ILE A 91 -6.52 16.24 1.84
C ILE A 91 -7.60 17.12 2.49
N GLN A 92 -7.21 18.14 3.24
CA GLN A 92 -8.17 19.05 3.88
C GLN A 92 -8.97 19.89 2.88
N THR A 93 -8.38 20.22 1.72
CA THR A 93 -8.98 21.12 0.73
C THR A 93 -9.76 20.36 -0.34
N ASN A 94 -9.18 19.27 -0.85
CA ASN A 94 -9.66 18.50 -2.00
C ASN A 94 -10.30 17.17 -1.59
N GLY A 95 -10.16 16.77 -0.33
CA GLY A 95 -10.52 15.44 0.13
C GLY A 95 -9.48 14.38 -0.23
N PRO A 96 -9.72 13.12 0.18
CA PRO A 96 -8.74 12.03 0.07
C PRO A 96 -8.78 11.25 -1.25
N TRP A 97 -9.85 11.43 -2.02
CA TRP A 97 -10.24 10.53 -3.11
C TRP A 97 -9.14 10.30 -4.12
N LYS A 98 -8.45 11.37 -4.55
CA LYS A 98 -7.44 11.25 -5.59
C LYS A 98 -6.22 10.46 -5.13
N ILE A 99 -5.83 10.60 -3.85
CA ILE A 99 -4.75 9.81 -3.25
C ILE A 99 -5.19 8.34 -3.12
N PHE A 100 -6.41 8.09 -2.64
CA PHE A 100 -6.94 6.72 -2.52
C PHE A 100 -6.99 6.01 -3.88
N LEU A 101 -7.52 6.68 -4.91
CA LEU A 101 -7.60 6.15 -6.28
C LEU A 101 -6.21 5.97 -6.93
N TRP A 102 -5.25 6.83 -6.60
CA TRP A 102 -3.87 6.69 -7.04
C TRP A 102 -3.17 5.47 -6.41
N LEU A 103 -3.35 5.23 -5.11
CA LEU A 103 -2.88 4.01 -4.46
C LEU A 103 -3.55 2.75 -5.03
N SER A 104 -4.85 2.84 -5.30
CA SER A 104 -5.63 1.77 -5.96
C SER A 104 -5.10 1.46 -7.36
N LEU A 105 -4.69 2.49 -8.11
CA LEU A 105 -4.08 2.36 -9.43
C LEU A 105 -2.70 1.67 -9.34
N ILE A 106 -1.86 2.05 -8.37
CA ILE A 106 -0.56 1.39 -8.16
C ILE A 106 -0.78 -0.09 -7.80
N PHE A 107 -1.62 -0.38 -6.81
CA PHE A 107 -1.94 -1.74 -6.37
C PHE A 107 -2.47 -2.60 -7.52
N PHE A 108 -3.45 -2.08 -8.28
CA PHE A 108 -4.00 -2.80 -9.43
C PHE A 108 -2.94 -3.05 -10.51
N LYS A 109 -2.08 -2.08 -10.82
CA LYS A 109 -0.99 -2.25 -11.79
C LYS A 109 0.01 -3.32 -11.33
N THR A 110 0.31 -3.40 -10.03
CA THR A 110 1.18 -4.43 -9.44
C THR A 110 0.62 -5.82 -9.71
N HIS A 111 -0.63 -6.06 -9.34
CA HIS A 111 -1.24 -7.38 -9.51
C HIS A 111 -1.60 -7.72 -10.96
N LEU A 112 -1.88 -6.71 -11.78
CA LEU A 112 -1.97 -6.90 -13.23
C LEU A 112 -0.60 -7.32 -13.79
N LYS A 113 0.51 -6.75 -13.29
CA LYS A 113 1.85 -7.13 -13.76
C LYS A 113 2.16 -8.61 -13.49
N ASP A 114 1.64 -9.18 -12.41
CA ASP A 114 1.79 -10.59 -12.08
C ASP A 114 1.17 -11.54 -13.12
N SER A 115 0.23 -11.08 -13.96
CA SER A 115 -0.31 -11.89 -15.06
C SER A 115 0.66 -12.04 -16.24
N TYR A 116 1.70 -11.22 -16.31
CA TYR A 116 2.74 -11.28 -17.34
C TYR A 116 4.05 -11.90 -16.84
N LEU A 117 4.10 -12.30 -15.57
CA LEU A 117 5.30 -12.82 -14.91
C LEU A 117 5.08 -14.29 -14.57
N ARG A 118 6.07 -15.14 -14.87
CA ARG A 118 5.97 -16.59 -14.63
C ARG A 118 5.96 -16.89 -13.14
N LYS A 119 5.09 -17.79 -12.70
CA LYS A 119 5.09 -18.36 -11.36
C LYS A 119 6.36 -19.18 -11.12
N ASN A 120 6.65 -20.13 -12.02
CA ASN A 120 7.82 -20.99 -11.94
C ASN A 120 8.98 -20.45 -12.80
N LEU A 121 10.16 -20.30 -12.20
CA LEU A 121 11.39 -19.96 -12.94
C LEU A 121 11.92 -21.14 -13.76
N ASP A 122 11.75 -22.35 -13.25
CA ASP A 122 12.02 -23.58 -14.01
C ASP A 122 10.84 -23.88 -14.94
N LYS A 123 11.07 -23.71 -16.25
CA LYS A 123 10.05 -23.92 -17.30
C LYS A 123 9.44 -25.32 -17.31
N ARG A 124 10.14 -26.31 -16.73
CA ARG A 124 9.66 -27.70 -16.68
C ARG A 124 8.49 -27.86 -15.70
N LEU A 125 8.31 -26.92 -14.77
CA LEU A 125 7.23 -26.93 -13.77
C LEU A 125 5.95 -26.23 -14.27
N GLY A 126 5.94 -25.74 -15.52
CA GLY A 126 4.80 -25.05 -16.14
C GLY A 126 5.10 -23.60 -16.50
N ASP A 127 4.18 -23.00 -17.26
CA ASP A 127 4.26 -21.61 -17.74
C ASP A 127 3.19 -20.71 -17.10
N ASP A 128 2.53 -21.18 -16.03
CA ASP A 128 1.49 -20.41 -15.33
C ASP A 128 2.04 -19.07 -14.84
N PRO A 129 1.26 -17.98 -14.95
CA PRO A 129 1.65 -16.68 -14.41
C PRO A 129 1.54 -16.67 -12.87
N ILE A 130 2.20 -15.72 -12.21
CA ILE A 130 2.08 -15.50 -10.75
C ILE A 130 0.61 -15.27 -10.38
N SER A 131 -0.13 -14.56 -11.22
CA SER A 131 -1.56 -14.29 -11.02
C SER A 131 -2.46 -15.52 -11.19
N SER A 132 -1.93 -16.73 -11.46
CA SER A 132 -2.75 -17.95 -11.57
C SER A 132 -3.50 -18.26 -10.27
N ASP A 133 -2.94 -17.80 -9.14
CA ASP A 133 -3.50 -18.01 -7.81
C ASP A 133 -4.47 -16.89 -7.40
N TYR A 134 -4.72 -15.90 -8.28
CA TYR A 134 -5.55 -14.74 -7.98
C TYR A 134 -7.02 -15.01 -8.27
N GLU A 135 -7.85 -14.75 -7.29
CA GLU A 135 -9.29 -14.50 -7.48
C GLU A 135 -9.54 -13.07 -8.01
N TRP A 136 -9.51 -12.87 -9.33
CA TRP A 136 -9.72 -11.55 -9.97
C TRP A 136 -11.00 -10.81 -9.55
N GLY A 137 -12.00 -11.51 -9.00
CA GLY A 137 -13.17 -10.89 -8.38
C GLY A 137 -12.81 -9.94 -7.24
N LEU A 138 -11.75 -10.22 -6.47
CA LEU A 138 -11.24 -9.37 -5.38
C LEU A 138 -10.68 -8.04 -5.91
N LEU A 139 -10.13 -8.03 -7.12
CA LEU A 139 -9.61 -6.83 -7.77
C LEU A 139 -10.68 -6.07 -8.58
N HIS A 140 -11.86 -6.65 -8.79
CA HIS A 140 -12.88 -6.05 -9.64
C HIS A 140 -13.36 -4.69 -9.12
N HIS A 141 -13.60 -4.58 -7.81
CA HIS A 141 -14.01 -3.31 -7.21
C HIS A 141 -12.93 -2.25 -7.44
N ILE A 142 -11.67 -2.57 -7.09
CA ILE A 142 -10.51 -1.69 -7.28
C ILE A 142 -10.39 -1.27 -8.75
N HIS A 143 -10.57 -2.21 -9.69
CA HIS A 143 -10.55 -1.92 -11.12
C HIS A 143 -11.65 -0.95 -11.56
N CYS A 144 -12.88 -1.13 -11.07
CA CYS A 144 -13.97 -0.20 -11.32
C CYS A 144 -13.67 1.20 -10.78
N MET A 145 -13.11 1.28 -9.57
CA MET A 145 -12.74 2.56 -8.93
C MET A 145 -11.69 3.32 -9.74
N ILE A 146 -10.62 2.65 -10.19
CA ILE A 146 -9.59 3.34 -10.99
C ILE A 146 -10.11 3.77 -12.36
N ARG A 147 -11.03 3.01 -12.98
CA ARG A 147 -11.65 3.38 -14.27
C ARG A 147 -12.61 4.55 -14.14
N ALA A 148 -13.15 4.81 -12.95
CA ALA A 148 -13.99 5.98 -12.70
C ALA A 148 -13.22 7.30 -12.87
N LEU A 149 -11.88 7.29 -12.68
CA LEU A 149 -11.02 8.46 -12.92
C LEU A 149 -11.20 9.04 -14.32
N GLN A 150 -11.29 8.20 -15.34
CA GLN A 150 -11.34 8.63 -16.75
C GLN A 150 -12.77 8.82 -17.27
N ASN A 151 -13.74 8.09 -16.72
CA ASN A 151 -15.08 7.98 -17.31
C ASN A 151 -16.12 8.91 -16.65
N GLY A 152 -15.72 9.76 -15.71
CA GLY A 152 -16.64 10.66 -15.00
C GLY A 152 -17.73 9.93 -14.22
N ILE A 153 -17.48 8.67 -13.85
CA ILE A 153 -18.41 7.86 -13.06
C ILE A 153 -18.34 8.36 -11.61
N SER A 154 -19.50 8.68 -11.04
CA SER A 154 -19.57 9.09 -9.64
C SER A 154 -19.29 7.91 -8.72
N ILE A 155 -18.66 8.18 -7.58
CA ILE A 155 -18.35 7.19 -6.55
C ILE A 155 -19.01 7.65 -5.25
N SER A 156 -19.74 6.76 -4.58
CA SER A 156 -20.35 7.07 -3.29
C SER A 156 -19.31 7.10 -2.17
N ASN A 157 -19.57 7.86 -1.11
CA ASN A 157 -18.59 8.05 -0.05
C ASN A 157 -18.23 6.74 0.66
N GLU A 158 -19.19 5.83 0.74
CA GLU A 158 -19.08 4.52 1.36
C GLU A 158 -18.12 3.59 0.60
N CYS A 159 -17.72 3.92 -0.63
CA CYS A 159 -16.67 3.19 -1.36
C CYS A 159 -15.25 3.57 -0.95
N LEU A 160 -15.06 4.61 -0.13
CA LEU A 160 -13.74 4.97 0.36
C LEU A 160 -13.28 3.92 1.36
N GLY A 161 -12.17 3.26 1.07
CA GLY A 161 -11.52 2.37 2.02
C GLY A 161 -10.69 3.13 3.05
N SER A 162 -10.20 2.41 4.05
CA SER A 162 -9.30 2.96 5.06
C SER A 162 -8.07 3.57 4.41
N LEU A 163 -7.80 4.86 4.66
CA LEU A 163 -6.61 5.57 4.19
C LEU A 163 -5.92 6.28 5.36
N ILE A 164 -4.61 6.05 5.50
CA ILE A 164 -3.78 6.66 6.52
C ILE A 164 -2.56 7.32 5.86
N VAL A 165 -2.29 8.56 6.23
CA VAL A 165 -1.03 9.26 5.88
C VAL A 165 -0.24 9.53 7.15
N LEU A 166 0.94 8.92 7.24
CA LEU A 166 1.81 8.96 8.41
C LEU A 166 3.14 9.68 8.10
N PRO A 167 3.71 10.43 9.06
CA PRO A 167 5.10 10.86 8.98
C PRO A 167 6.03 9.66 9.05
N ALA A 168 6.96 9.56 8.10
CA ALA A 168 8.01 8.54 8.08
C ALA A 168 9.34 9.10 8.58
N LYS A 169 10.05 8.35 9.43
CA LYS A 169 11.36 8.74 9.96
C LYS A 169 12.39 8.81 8.84
N THR A 170 13.11 9.92 8.74
CA THR A 170 14.19 10.11 7.76
C THR A 170 15.54 10.12 8.44
N ALA A 171 16.47 9.34 7.89
CA ALA A 171 17.88 9.30 8.31
C ALA A 171 18.73 8.80 7.13
N GLU A 172 20.05 8.98 7.19
CA GLU A 172 20.96 8.58 6.10
C GLU A 172 20.97 7.06 5.88
N HIS A 173 20.86 6.27 6.95
CA HIS A 173 20.83 4.81 6.91
C HIS A 173 19.45 4.21 6.63
N LEU A 174 18.41 5.03 6.54
CA LEU A 174 17.05 4.56 6.29
C LEU A 174 16.66 4.80 4.83
N ASP A 175 16.17 3.75 4.17
CA ASP A 175 15.63 3.87 2.83
C ASP A 175 14.48 4.87 2.79
N LYS A 176 14.50 5.73 1.78
CA LYS A 176 13.46 6.74 1.53
C LYS A 176 12.26 6.17 0.76
N TYR A 177 12.32 4.91 0.36
CA TYR A 177 11.30 4.23 -0.42
C TYR A 177 10.99 2.88 0.24
N ASP A 178 9.71 2.57 0.37
CA ASP A 178 9.23 1.24 0.74
C ASP A 178 7.90 1.01 0.03
N TYR A 179 7.75 -0.14 -0.61
CA TYR A 179 6.50 -0.55 -1.24
C TYR A 179 6.20 -1.96 -0.81
N ARG A 180 5.01 -2.14 -0.22
CA ARG A 180 4.49 -3.43 0.22
C ARG A 180 3.00 -3.49 -0.08
N ASP A 181 2.54 -4.67 -0.43
CA ASP A 181 1.12 -4.95 -0.58
C ASP A 181 0.82 -6.36 -0.10
N VAL A 182 -0.44 -6.60 0.25
CA VAL A 182 -0.95 -7.93 0.56
C VAL A 182 -2.21 -8.15 -0.27
N TYR A 183 -2.04 -8.82 -1.41
CA TYR A 183 -3.12 -9.18 -2.35
C TYR A 183 -4.37 -9.70 -1.64
N ALA A 184 -4.22 -10.71 -0.78
CA ALA A 184 -5.34 -11.40 -0.12
C ALA A 184 -6.14 -10.51 0.84
N ALA A 185 -5.57 -9.38 1.26
CA ALA A 185 -6.20 -8.43 2.17
C ALA A 185 -6.37 -7.03 1.53
N ASN A 186 -6.10 -6.87 0.24
CA ASN A 186 -6.21 -5.59 -0.48
C ASN A 186 -5.55 -4.41 0.26
N THR A 187 -4.42 -4.66 0.93
CA THR A 187 -3.67 -3.65 1.68
C THR A 187 -2.44 -3.20 0.92
N ILE A 188 -2.08 -1.92 1.06
CA ILE A 188 -0.91 -1.31 0.42
C ILE A 188 -0.22 -0.36 1.40
N LEU A 189 1.11 -0.38 1.38
CA LEU A 189 2.02 0.59 1.97
C LEU A 189 2.89 1.16 0.85
N LEU A 190 2.91 2.49 0.73
CA LEU A 190 3.84 3.21 -0.11
C LEU A 190 4.49 4.33 0.68
N ARG A 191 5.80 4.22 0.88
CA ARG A 191 6.62 5.26 1.49
C ARG A 191 7.40 6.01 0.43
N ILE A 192 7.39 7.33 0.53
CA ILE A 192 8.14 8.26 -0.31
C ILE A 192 8.72 9.34 0.61
N ASN A 193 10.05 9.36 0.77
CA ASN A 193 10.78 10.24 1.68
C ASN A 193 10.26 10.17 3.13
N ASP A 194 9.69 11.27 3.61
CA ASP A 194 9.13 11.49 4.95
C ASP A 194 7.62 11.24 5.02
N ILE A 195 7.02 10.70 3.95
CA ILE A 195 5.58 10.43 3.86
C ILE A 195 5.37 8.93 3.67
N ALA A 196 4.46 8.35 4.45
CA ALA A 196 3.97 7.00 4.25
C ALA A 196 2.46 7.00 4.05
N PHE A 197 2.02 6.36 2.97
CA PHE A 197 0.63 6.10 2.65
C PHE A 197 0.33 4.64 2.96
N LEU A 198 -0.73 4.39 3.73
CA LEU A 198 -1.27 3.05 3.94
C LEU A 198 -2.75 3.04 3.59
N ALA A 199 -3.20 2.02 2.88
CA ALA A 199 -4.61 1.88 2.56
C ALA A 199 -5.10 0.43 2.61
N VAL A 200 -6.39 0.28 2.90
CA VAL A 200 -7.19 -0.93 2.67
C VAL A 200 -8.20 -0.57 1.60
N LEU A 201 -8.20 -1.29 0.48
CA LEU A 201 -8.85 -0.81 -0.75
C LEU A 201 -10.30 -1.29 -0.92
N ASP A 202 -10.82 -2.08 0.02
CA ASP A 202 -12.11 -2.78 -0.10
C ASP A 202 -12.88 -2.94 1.22
N ASP A 203 -12.65 -2.05 2.20
CA ASP A 203 -13.17 -2.21 3.56
C ASP A 203 -14.14 -1.10 4.02
N SER A 204 -14.41 -0.10 3.20
CA SER A 204 -15.30 1.02 3.55
C SER A 204 -14.95 1.68 4.91
N CYS A 205 -13.65 1.92 5.15
CA CYS A 205 -13.08 2.49 6.39
C CYS A 205 -13.18 1.59 7.65
N ALA A 206 -13.55 0.31 7.52
CA ALA A 206 -13.73 -0.57 8.67
C ALA A 206 -12.42 -0.83 9.44
N ALA A 207 -11.30 -1.11 8.76
CA ALA A 207 -10.02 -1.37 9.42
C ALA A 207 -9.55 -0.15 10.22
N LEU A 208 -9.69 1.06 9.66
CA LEU A 208 -9.33 2.30 10.35
C LEU A 208 -10.18 2.54 11.61
N ASN A 209 -11.47 2.18 11.57
CA ASN A 209 -12.34 2.26 12.74
C ASN A 209 -11.77 1.43 13.91
N PHE A 210 -11.41 0.16 13.64
CA PHE A 210 -10.81 -0.73 14.64
C PHE A 210 -9.37 -0.33 15.03
N PHE A 211 -8.60 0.25 14.11
CA PHE A 211 -7.23 0.68 14.36
C PHE A 211 -7.14 2.03 15.08
N SER A 212 -8.24 2.76 15.23
CA SER A 212 -8.25 4.16 15.69
C SER A 212 -7.56 4.40 17.04
N ASP A 213 -7.63 3.45 17.98
CA ASP A 213 -6.98 3.58 19.28
C ASP A 213 -5.46 3.32 19.24
N HIS A 214 -5.00 2.46 18.33
CA HIS A 214 -3.56 2.34 18.05
C HIS A 214 -3.05 3.60 17.37
N PHE A 215 -3.80 4.07 16.36
CA PHE A 215 -3.45 5.28 15.62
C PHE A 215 -3.27 6.51 16.53
N LYS A 216 -4.19 6.75 17.49
CA LYS A 216 -4.11 7.89 18.42
C LYS A 216 -2.87 7.89 19.30
N ARG A 217 -2.25 6.72 19.51
CA ARG A 217 -1.05 6.56 20.35
C ARG A 217 0.25 6.77 19.57
N LEU A 218 0.19 6.82 18.24
CA LEU A 218 1.36 7.16 17.41
C LEU A 218 1.74 8.62 17.66
N SER A 219 2.97 8.86 18.15
CA SER A 219 3.37 10.18 18.66
C SER A 219 4.59 10.80 17.97
N ALA A 220 5.27 10.04 17.11
CA ALA A 220 6.44 10.50 16.35
C ALA A 220 6.51 9.84 14.96
N PRO A 221 7.38 10.31 14.04
CA PRO A 221 7.59 9.68 12.74
C PRO A 221 8.00 8.20 12.85
N LEU A 222 7.40 7.34 12.04
CA LEU A 222 7.57 5.88 12.13
C LEU A 222 8.79 5.41 11.34
N SER A 223 9.57 4.49 11.90
CA SER A 223 10.64 3.77 11.19
C SER A 223 10.05 2.80 10.14
N PRO A 224 10.85 2.29 9.18
CA PRO A 224 10.36 1.31 8.20
C PRO A 224 9.65 0.12 8.84
N ILE A 225 10.21 -0.45 9.92
CA ILE A 225 9.65 -1.62 10.57
C ILE A 225 8.32 -1.32 11.28
N GLN A 226 8.19 -0.11 11.85
CA GLN A 226 6.93 0.37 12.44
C GLN A 226 5.85 0.58 11.38
N LEU A 227 6.20 1.16 10.22
CA LEU A 227 5.25 1.31 9.10
C LEU A 227 4.72 -0.06 8.63
N ARG A 228 5.60 -1.07 8.58
CA ARG A 228 5.22 -2.44 8.22
C ARG A 228 4.38 -3.13 9.28
N GLU A 229 4.54 -2.80 10.56
CA GLU A 229 3.62 -3.27 11.59
C GLU A 229 2.24 -2.61 11.48
N VAL A 230 2.14 -1.32 11.16
CA VAL A 230 0.84 -0.69 10.85
C VAL A 230 0.17 -1.40 9.68
N LEU A 231 0.89 -1.69 8.59
CA LEU A 231 0.37 -2.47 7.47
C LEU A 231 -0.12 -3.86 7.93
N SER A 232 0.62 -4.51 8.83
CA SER A 232 0.29 -5.83 9.35
C SER A 232 -1.01 -5.82 10.17
N HIS A 233 -1.21 -4.78 10.99
CA HIS A 233 -2.49 -4.56 11.67
C HIS A 233 -3.64 -4.34 10.68
N LEU A 234 -3.48 -3.46 9.70
CA LEU A 234 -4.53 -3.20 8.69
C LEU A 234 -4.87 -4.47 7.90
N THR A 235 -3.85 -5.28 7.57
CA THR A 235 -3.99 -6.57 6.90
C THR A 235 -4.82 -7.54 7.73
N LEU A 236 -4.46 -7.74 9.01
CA LEU A 236 -5.21 -8.61 9.91
C LEU A 236 -6.65 -8.13 10.08
N LEU A 237 -6.85 -6.84 10.33
CA LEU A 237 -8.16 -6.25 10.54
C LEU A 237 -9.07 -6.46 9.32
N ASN A 238 -8.55 -6.23 8.11
CA ASN A 238 -9.33 -6.46 6.90
C ASN A 238 -9.60 -7.95 6.67
N SER A 239 -8.62 -8.84 6.91
CA SER A 239 -8.81 -10.30 6.79
C SER A 239 -9.81 -10.85 7.81
N LYS A 240 -9.99 -10.18 8.95
CA LYS A 240 -10.90 -10.59 10.03
C LYS A 240 -12.24 -9.88 10.03
N LEU A 241 -12.57 -9.08 9.02
CA LEU A 241 -13.92 -8.53 8.90
C LEU A 241 -14.94 -9.66 8.70
N LYS A 242 -15.77 -9.87 9.72
CA LYS A 242 -16.81 -10.91 9.73
C LYS A 242 -17.91 -10.63 8.70
N TYR A 243 -18.24 -9.36 8.53
CA TYR A 243 -19.17 -8.88 7.53
C TYR A 243 -18.48 -7.83 6.67
N ARG A 244 -18.40 -8.08 5.36
CA ARG A 244 -17.73 -7.18 4.41
C ARG A 244 -18.75 -6.27 3.72
N PRO A 245 -18.37 -5.03 3.37
CA PRO A 245 -19.15 -4.21 2.44
C PRO A 245 -19.28 -4.95 1.10
N SER A 246 -20.41 -4.71 0.41
CA SER A 246 -20.59 -5.19 -0.96
C SER A 246 -20.63 -4.01 -1.92
N TYR A 247 -19.91 -4.13 -3.03
CA TYR A 247 -19.75 -3.06 -4.00
C TYR A 247 -20.50 -3.38 -5.29
N SER A 248 -21.12 -2.36 -5.88
CA SER A 248 -21.82 -2.52 -7.15
C SER A 248 -21.80 -1.23 -7.97
N THR A 249 -21.97 -1.35 -9.29
CA THR A 249 -22.22 -0.20 -10.18
C THR A 249 -23.70 -0.16 -10.51
N LYS A 250 -24.36 0.95 -10.18
CA LYS A 250 -25.74 1.22 -10.58
C LYS A 250 -25.74 2.10 -11.82
N ILE A 251 -26.62 1.79 -12.76
CA ILE A 251 -26.83 2.56 -13.98
C ILE A 251 -28.27 3.04 -13.99
N ASN A 252 -28.46 4.35 -14.14
CA ASN A 252 -29.79 4.91 -14.34
C ASN A 252 -30.26 4.54 -15.77
N PRO A 253 -31.34 3.76 -15.93
CA PRO A 253 -31.77 3.30 -17.25
C PRO A 253 -32.28 4.44 -18.15
N THR A 254 -32.65 5.58 -17.58
CA THR A 254 -33.18 6.74 -18.31
C THR A 254 -32.08 7.70 -18.73
N THR A 255 -31.14 8.03 -17.82
CA THR A 255 -30.06 8.99 -18.10
C THR A 255 -28.77 8.34 -18.59
N GLY A 256 -28.60 7.03 -18.36
CA GLY A 256 -27.35 6.31 -18.62
C GLY A 256 -26.24 6.60 -17.60
N GLU A 257 -26.49 7.46 -16.61
CA GLU A 257 -25.51 7.81 -15.59
C GLU A 257 -25.18 6.59 -14.72
N ALA A 258 -23.87 6.37 -14.52
CA ALA A 258 -23.35 5.29 -13.70
C ALA A 258 -22.80 5.84 -12.38
N VAL A 259 -23.03 5.09 -11.30
CA VAL A 259 -22.47 5.37 -9.97
C VAL A 259 -21.97 4.08 -9.33
N ILE A 260 -20.76 4.11 -8.77
CA ILE A 260 -20.22 3.05 -7.93
C ILE A 260 -20.71 3.29 -6.51
N ILE A 261 -21.31 2.28 -5.90
CA ILE A 261 -21.86 2.36 -4.55
C ILE A 261 -21.36 1.20 -3.68
N ALA A 262 -21.36 1.41 -2.37
CA ALA A 262 -21.19 0.35 -1.38
C ALA A 262 -22.48 0.16 -0.58
N GLN A 263 -22.81 -1.09 -0.28
CA GLN A 263 -23.76 -1.46 0.75
C GLN A 263 -22.97 -1.93 1.97
N LEU A 264 -23.06 -1.15 3.04
CA LEU A 264 -22.40 -1.45 4.31
C LEU A 264 -23.15 -2.57 5.05
N PRO A 265 -22.43 -3.40 5.83
CA PRO A 265 -23.07 -4.37 6.72
C PRO A 265 -23.83 -3.67 7.85
N GLU A 266 -24.82 -4.34 8.44
CA GLU A 266 -25.61 -3.80 9.56
C GLU A 266 -24.77 -3.58 10.83
N SER A 267 -23.74 -4.42 11.03
CA SER A 267 -22.76 -4.29 12.10
C SER A 267 -21.33 -4.42 11.57
N MET A 268 -20.40 -3.69 12.19
CA MET A 268 -18.97 -3.85 11.99
C MET A 268 -18.43 -4.71 13.13
N GLU A 269 -18.04 -5.94 12.80
CA GLU A 269 -17.51 -6.93 13.74
C GLU A 269 -16.28 -7.60 13.14
N LEU A 270 -15.33 -7.96 14.02
CA LEU A 270 -14.21 -8.81 13.67
C LEU A 270 -14.50 -10.25 14.09
N GLU A 271 -14.00 -11.19 13.32
CA GLU A 271 -13.81 -12.56 13.79
C GLU A 271 -12.77 -12.59 14.90
N ASP A 272 -12.94 -13.53 15.83
CA ASP A 272 -11.92 -13.82 16.82
C ASP A 272 -10.62 -14.20 16.12
N HIS A 273 -9.51 -13.71 16.66
CA HIS A 273 -8.18 -13.99 16.13
C HIS A 273 -7.17 -14.12 17.25
N ALA A 274 -6.18 -14.97 17.01
CA ALA A 274 -5.07 -15.17 17.93
C ALA A 274 -3.97 -14.14 17.66
N ARG A 275 -3.16 -13.84 18.68
CA ARG A 275 -2.00 -12.94 18.53
C ARG A 275 -0.97 -13.49 17.54
N GLU A 276 -0.88 -14.82 17.45
CA GLU A 276 0.01 -15.53 16.55
C GLU A 276 -0.32 -15.22 15.07
N GLU A 277 -1.60 -14.96 14.75
CA GLU A 277 -2.01 -14.57 13.39
C GLU A 277 -1.45 -13.19 13.01
N LEU A 278 -1.45 -12.23 13.95
CA LEU A 278 -0.75 -10.95 13.75
C LEU A 278 0.75 -11.16 13.61
N GLY A 279 1.33 -12.04 14.44
CA GLY A 279 2.76 -12.35 14.43
C GLY A 279 3.25 -12.96 13.11
N GLU A 280 2.45 -13.84 12.50
CA GLU A 280 2.73 -14.41 11.18
C GLU A 280 2.71 -13.35 10.07
N ILE A 281 1.68 -12.50 10.05
CA ILE A 281 1.57 -11.38 9.09
C ILE A 281 2.73 -10.40 9.29
N LEU A 282 3.03 -10.07 10.54
CA LEU A 282 4.12 -9.17 10.90
C LEU A 282 5.46 -9.73 10.43
N TYR A 283 5.78 -10.97 10.78
CA TYR A 283 7.01 -11.61 10.36
C TYR A 283 7.14 -11.65 8.84
N ALA A 284 6.08 -11.96 8.10
CA ALA A 284 6.10 -11.94 6.63
C ALA A 284 6.49 -10.56 6.07
N ASN A 285 6.05 -9.47 6.72
CA ASN A 285 6.40 -8.12 6.33
C ASN A 285 7.81 -7.69 6.79
N VAL A 286 8.34 -8.22 7.89
CA VAL A 286 9.58 -7.75 8.51
C VAL A 286 10.74 -8.75 8.48
N ALA A 287 10.57 -9.94 7.89
CA ALA A 287 11.55 -11.03 7.93
C ALA A 287 12.96 -10.59 7.50
N GLU A 288 13.07 -9.74 6.46
CA GLU A 288 14.36 -9.24 5.99
C GLU A 288 15.11 -8.40 7.03
N TYR A 289 14.39 -7.73 7.93
CA TYR A 289 14.96 -7.00 9.05
C TYR A 289 15.28 -7.95 10.20
N VAL A 290 14.35 -8.84 10.55
CA VAL A 290 14.54 -9.82 11.65
C VAL A 290 15.74 -10.73 11.40
N GLU A 291 15.99 -11.11 10.15
CA GLU A 291 17.08 -12.02 9.80
C GLU A 291 18.44 -11.33 9.64
N LYS A 292 18.47 -10.00 9.44
CA LYS A 292 19.70 -9.27 9.07
C LYS A 292 20.09 -8.16 10.03
N MET A 293 19.14 -7.57 10.76
CA MET A 293 19.45 -6.48 11.68
C MET A 293 20.01 -7.06 12.98
N PRO A 294 21.22 -6.67 13.37
CA PRO A 294 21.70 -6.96 14.71
C PRO A 294 20.82 -6.23 15.73
N SER A 295 20.59 -6.83 16.89
CA SER A 295 19.85 -6.21 17.99
C SER A 295 20.46 -6.58 19.33
N SER A 296 20.52 -5.61 20.24
CA SER A 296 20.85 -5.86 21.64
C SER A 296 19.67 -6.42 22.43
N ASP A 297 18.45 -6.33 21.89
CA ASP A 297 17.25 -6.87 22.52
C ASP A 297 17.19 -8.39 22.35
N LYS A 298 17.33 -9.11 23.46
CA LYS A 298 17.29 -10.58 23.48
C LYS A 298 15.91 -11.14 23.15
N ASN A 299 14.86 -10.33 23.26
CA ASN A 299 13.51 -10.73 22.92
C ASN A 299 13.21 -10.52 21.43
N PHE A 300 14.07 -9.81 20.69
CA PHE A 300 13.96 -9.68 19.24
C PHE A 300 14.42 -10.98 18.57
N THR A 301 13.51 -11.95 18.53
CA THR A 301 13.72 -13.25 17.90
C THR A 301 12.60 -13.53 16.90
N LYS A 302 12.90 -14.36 15.90
CA LYS A 302 11.89 -14.85 14.96
C LYS A 302 10.70 -15.47 15.68
N GLU A 303 10.96 -16.29 16.70
CA GLU A 303 9.93 -16.99 17.46
C GLU A 303 9.01 -16.01 18.19
N ASN A 304 9.54 -14.96 18.81
CA ASN A 304 8.73 -13.97 19.53
C ASN A 304 7.91 -13.08 18.58
N VAL A 305 8.46 -12.75 17.40
CA VAL A 305 7.68 -12.03 16.36
C VAL A 305 6.55 -12.92 15.87
N LEU A 306 6.83 -14.18 15.50
CA LEU A 306 5.80 -15.13 15.03
C LEU A 306 4.73 -15.41 16.08
N SER A 307 5.08 -15.47 17.37
CA SER A 307 4.10 -15.70 18.43
C SER A 307 3.27 -14.46 18.80
N GLY A 308 3.50 -13.31 18.15
CA GLY A 308 2.88 -12.04 18.52
C GLY A 308 3.28 -11.55 19.91
N CYS A 309 4.50 -11.89 20.36
CA CYS A 309 5.07 -11.45 21.64
C CYS A 309 6.07 -10.31 21.48
N TYR A 310 6.41 -9.93 20.25
CA TYR A 310 7.32 -8.82 19.95
C TYR A 310 6.66 -7.84 18.99
N HIS A 311 6.72 -6.56 19.35
CA HIS A 311 6.10 -5.46 18.63
C HIS A 311 7.12 -4.33 18.43
N PHE A 312 6.92 -3.53 17.40
CA PHE A 312 7.76 -2.40 17.03
C PHE A 312 7.08 -1.05 17.31
N LEU A 313 5.76 -1.02 17.40
CA LEU A 313 4.97 0.19 17.65
C LEU A 313 4.91 0.55 19.13
N PHE A 314 4.62 -0.43 20.00
CA PHE A 314 4.35 -0.20 21.42
C PHE A 314 5.17 -1.15 22.30
N ASP A 315 5.63 -0.65 23.44
CA ASP A 315 6.30 -1.45 24.45
C ASP A 315 5.33 -2.23 25.34
N GLU A 316 5.86 -2.94 26.34
CA GLU A 316 5.06 -3.70 27.31
C GLU A 316 4.10 -2.84 28.15
N ASN A 317 4.37 -1.53 28.26
CA ASN A 317 3.53 -0.56 28.96
C ASN A 317 2.52 0.11 28.02
N GLN A 318 2.42 -0.33 26.76
CA GLN A 318 1.57 0.24 25.72
C GLN A 318 1.98 1.67 25.30
N GLU A 319 3.22 2.07 25.57
CA GLU A 319 3.80 3.35 25.16
C GLU A 319 4.47 3.24 23.79
N PHE A 320 4.39 4.31 22.99
CA PHE A 320 4.95 4.32 21.64
C PHE A 320 6.49 4.31 21.65
N ILE A 321 7.10 3.39 20.90
CA ILE A 321 8.56 3.23 20.83
C ILE A 321 9.15 4.25 19.84
N LEU A 322 9.84 5.29 20.34
CA LEU A 322 10.38 6.37 19.50
C LEU A 322 11.50 5.95 18.54
N ASN A 323 12.33 4.97 18.94
CA ASN A 323 13.53 4.55 18.21
C ASN A 323 13.51 3.07 17.85
N SER A 324 12.32 2.55 17.54
CA SER A 324 12.14 1.13 17.25
C SER A 324 13.11 0.64 16.16
N MET A 325 14.08 -0.17 16.60
CA MET A 325 15.13 -0.79 15.80
C MET A 325 15.97 0.23 14.98
N ASP A 326 16.19 1.43 15.53
CA ASP A 326 17.01 2.46 14.90
C ASP A 326 18.51 2.24 15.22
N LEU A 327 19.37 2.19 14.20
CA LEU A 327 20.80 1.87 14.33
C LEU A 327 21.58 2.84 15.24
N ILE A 328 21.06 4.05 15.47
CA ILE A 328 21.66 5.05 16.37
C ILE A 328 21.76 4.52 17.82
N GLU A 329 20.82 3.68 18.27
CA GLU A 329 20.90 3.08 19.61
C GLU A 329 22.00 2.01 19.71
N MET A 330 22.35 1.34 18.61
CA MET A 330 23.38 0.30 18.63
C MET A 330 24.78 0.87 18.87
N GLU A 331 25.10 2.03 18.28
CA GLU A 331 26.39 2.70 18.52
C GLU A 331 26.46 3.41 19.89
N ALA A 332 25.32 3.89 20.41
CA ALA A 332 25.25 4.54 21.72
C ALA A 332 25.42 3.56 22.90
N ILE A 333 25.11 2.27 22.70
CA ILE A 333 25.36 1.22 23.69
C ILE A 333 26.86 0.87 23.78
N ASP A 334 27.60 0.96 22.67
CA ASP A 334 29.04 0.68 22.63
C ASP A 334 29.92 1.88 23.03
N ASN A 335 29.42 3.10 22.92
CA ASN A 335 30.12 4.31 23.36
C ASN A 335 29.33 5.04 24.45
N LYS A 336 29.82 4.99 25.70
CA LYS A 336 29.30 5.74 26.87
C LYS A 336 29.40 7.26 26.69
N THR A 337 28.61 7.84 25.78
CA THR A 337 28.46 9.28 25.60
C THR A 337 27.00 9.56 25.28
N PRO A 338 26.32 10.47 25.99
CA PRO A 338 24.92 10.77 25.74
C PRO A 338 24.81 11.56 24.42
N THR A 339 24.44 10.87 23.34
CA THR A 339 24.12 11.54 22.07
C THR A 339 22.74 12.16 22.18
N LEU A 340 22.64 13.45 21.86
CA LEU A 340 21.40 14.23 21.91
C LEU A 340 20.31 13.55 21.07
N ILE A 341 19.20 13.18 21.71
CA ILE A 341 17.97 12.74 21.04
C ILE A 341 17.57 13.84 20.04
N PRO A 342 17.45 13.56 18.73
CA PRO A 342 16.97 14.53 17.77
C PRO A 342 15.59 15.04 18.20
N ASN A 343 15.43 16.36 18.25
CA ASN A 343 14.16 16.97 18.61
C ASN A 343 13.19 16.79 17.42
N TYR A 344 12.52 15.64 17.36
CA TYR A 344 11.49 15.36 16.35
C TYR A 344 10.32 16.30 16.62
N LYS A 345 10.18 17.36 15.82
CA LYS A 345 8.97 18.19 15.83
C LYS A 345 7.78 17.28 15.57
N THR A 346 6.79 17.32 16.46
CA THR A 346 5.50 16.64 16.31
C THR A 346 4.85 17.11 15.00
N GLN A 347 4.96 16.31 13.95
CA GLN A 347 4.26 16.57 12.69
C GLN A 347 2.85 15.99 12.79
N LYS A 348 1.84 16.76 12.37
CA LYS A 348 0.43 16.36 12.50
C LYS A 348 0.14 15.16 11.60
N ILE A 349 -0.48 14.15 12.19
CA ILE A 349 -0.98 12.94 11.52
C ILE A 349 -2.40 13.21 11.02
N THR A 350 -2.72 12.82 9.80
CA THR A 350 -4.05 13.05 9.19
C THR A 350 -4.79 11.73 9.07
N ILE A 351 -5.94 11.64 9.74
CA ILE A 351 -6.93 10.58 9.53
C ILE A 351 -7.87 11.03 8.44
N VAL A 352 -8.11 10.16 7.47
CA VAL A 352 -9.14 10.35 6.46
C VAL A 352 -10.35 9.51 6.84
N HIS A 353 -11.49 10.17 7.08
CA HIS A 353 -12.79 9.53 7.24
C HIS A 353 -13.69 9.88 6.06
#